data_AF-A0A8H8NC96-F1
#
_entry.id   AF-A0A8H8NC96-F1
#
_cell.length_a   1.000
_cell.length_b   1.000
_cell.length_c   1.000
_cell.angle_alpha   90.00
_cell.angle_beta   90.00
_cell.angle_gamma   90.00
#
_symmetry.space_group_name_H-M   'P 1'
#
loop_
_entity.id
_entity.type
_entity.pdbx_description
1 polymer ?
#
loop_
_entity_poly.entity_id
_entity_poly.type
_entity_poly.pdbx_seq_one_letter_code
_entity_poly.pdbx_strand_id
1 'polypeptide(L)'
;MTPRLAQRPALAAPGHWMTQPLGYRPAREASSIEASMYRTSTVTCGLHKISSHDWSKPAPQKPSLGLRINKVDYSLKAPSSAREHGERIAAFWQLALVDHTIAATTGVPAYFSGDGDWRSNVETVFPRPLEDYINGKASEASCATLRDIFESGVVPISMPDIPATLQVKSMALLERAVRLGIRWGDGVDLPSTELVEYMAERDIIKTAIEHFKSYLPPVRQPSAGIQPPRTSNGLVWKRLYPHFIVLTAEIQLLYPSGVKDHLDYYQCLRSARATKEIISELTDTEISQIGVVPGQCFSLTLHVLERELQRKNALGDKASVDLITDKREVVLNALKVLGKVHHLVARQLA
;
A
#
# COMPACT_ATOMS: atom_id res chain seq x y z
N MET A 1 -40.65 32.11 25.55
CA MET A 1 -40.47 31.40 24.27
C MET A 1 -38.99 31.13 24.07
N THR A 2 -38.54 29.96 24.49
CA THR A 2 -37.14 29.49 24.37
C THR A 2 -37.06 28.61 23.11
N PRO A 3 -36.09 28.85 22.20
CA PRO A 3 -35.98 28.05 20.99
C PRO A 3 -35.49 26.64 21.35
N ARG A 4 -36.26 25.63 20.94
CA ARG A 4 -35.85 24.21 21.01
C ARG A 4 -34.62 24.01 20.13
N LEU A 5 -33.47 23.80 20.76
CA LEU A 5 -32.29 23.23 20.12
C LEU A 5 -32.68 21.88 19.52
N ALA A 6 -32.69 21.80 18.19
CA ALA A 6 -32.89 20.55 17.47
C ALA A 6 -31.77 19.58 17.86
N GLN A 7 -32.12 18.53 18.58
CA GLN A 7 -31.23 17.42 18.89
C GLN A 7 -30.76 16.83 17.54
N ARG A 8 -29.45 16.89 17.28
CA ARG A 8 -28.85 16.18 16.16
C ARG A 8 -29.15 14.68 16.33
N PRO A 9 -29.60 13.98 15.28
CA PRO A 9 -29.80 12.54 15.36
C PRO A 9 -28.45 11.88 15.70
N ALA A 10 -28.44 11.07 16.76
CA ALA A 10 -27.32 10.23 17.10
C ALA A 10 -27.11 9.25 15.92
N LEU A 11 -26.10 9.52 15.10
CA LEU A 11 -25.60 8.55 14.12
C LEU A 11 -25.23 7.30 14.91
N ALA A 12 -25.83 6.16 14.57
CA ALA A 12 -25.51 4.87 15.17
C ALA A 12 -23.99 4.70 15.20
N ALA A 13 -23.45 4.32 16.37
CA ALA A 13 -22.01 4.14 16.54
C ALA A 13 -21.50 3.19 15.43
N PRO A 14 -20.45 3.56 14.68
CA PRO A 14 -19.89 2.70 13.65
C PRO A 14 -19.54 1.35 14.27
N GLY A 15 -20.05 0.28 13.67
CA GLY A 15 -19.94 -1.06 14.23
C GLY A 15 -18.48 -1.47 14.48
N HIS A 16 -18.26 -2.14 15.61
CA HIS A 16 -16.97 -2.64 16.12
C HIS A 16 -16.22 -3.61 15.18
N TRP A 17 -16.73 -3.85 13.97
CA TRP A 17 -16.18 -4.75 12.96
C TRP A 17 -15.17 -4.08 12.01
N MET A 18 -14.96 -2.75 12.09
CA MET A 18 -14.05 -2.02 11.19
C MET A 18 -12.61 -1.88 11.68
N THR A 19 -12.33 -2.06 12.98
CA THR A 19 -10.95 -2.11 13.50
C THR A 19 -10.34 -3.51 13.40
N GLN A 20 -11.16 -4.52 13.11
CA GLN A 20 -10.63 -5.78 12.63
C GLN A 20 -10.34 -5.61 11.14
N PRO A 21 -9.08 -5.76 10.68
CA PRO A 21 -8.83 -5.94 9.25
C PRO A 21 -9.80 -7.04 8.80
N LEU A 22 -10.53 -6.81 7.70
CA LEU A 22 -11.58 -7.70 7.16
C LEU A 22 -11.06 -9.11 6.75
N GLY A 23 -9.89 -9.52 7.25
CA GLY A 23 -9.22 -10.80 7.05
C GLY A 23 -9.51 -11.83 8.15
N TYR A 24 -10.44 -12.73 7.84
CA TYR A 24 -10.34 -14.19 7.95
C TYR A 24 -9.35 -14.78 9.00
N ARG A 25 -9.88 -15.48 10.03
CA ARG A 25 -9.09 -16.25 11.03
C ARG A 25 -8.44 -17.56 10.51
N PRO A 26 -9.07 -18.40 9.66
CA PRO A 26 -8.51 -19.73 9.33
C PRO A 26 -7.34 -19.76 8.32
N ALA A 27 -7.11 -18.70 7.53
CA ALA A 27 -6.00 -18.66 6.54
C ALA A 27 -4.67 -18.25 7.17
N ARG A 28 -4.69 -17.80 8.44
CA ARG A 28 -3.50 -17.32 9.14
C ARG A 28 -2.43 -18.41 9.27
N GLU A 29 -2.79 -19.69 9.29
CA GLU A 29 -1.84 -20.76 9.62
C GLU A 29 -1.08 -21.29 8.39
N ALA A 30 -1.79 -21.63 7.30
CA ALA A 30 -1.15 -22.19 6.10
C ALA A 30 -0.31 -21.15 5.34
N SER A 31 -0.81 -19.91 5.19
CA SER A 31 -0.02 -18.83 4.56
C SER A 31 1.17 -18.41 5.43
N SER A 32 1.14 -18.69 6.74
CA SER A 32 2.23 -18.32 7.66
C SER A 32 3.46 -19.21 7.51
N ILE A 33 3.32 -20.51 7.23
CA ILE A 33 4.47 -21.42 7.08
C ILE A 33 5.24 -21.11 5.80
N GLU A 34 4.55 -21.02 4.65
CA GLU A 34 5.17 -20.65 3.39
C GLU A 34 5.77 -19.24 3.46
N ALA A 35 5.05 -18.31 4.12
CA ALA A 35 5.56 -16.96 4.32
C ALA A 35 6.83 -16.91 5.17
N SER A 36 6.86 -17.68 6.25
CA SER A 36 8.03 -17.81 7.11
C SER A 36 9.24 -18.34 6.35
N MET A 37 9.05 -19.29 5.44
CA MET A 37 10.15 -19.90 4.67
C MET A 37 10.82 -18.89 3.73
N TYR A 38 10.07 -18.13 2.93
CA TYR A 38 10.69 -17.15 2.03
C TYR A 38 11.29 -15.95 2.80
N ARG A 39 10.65 -15.52 3.91
CA ARG A 39 11.18 -14.46 4.78
C ARG A 39 12.56 -14.85 5.32
N THR A 40 12.64 -16.05 5.89
CA THR A 40 13.88 -16.61 6.44
C THR A 40 14.94 -16.75 5.35
N SER A 41 14.57 -17.24 4.16
CA SER A 41 15.51 -17.37 3.04
C SER A 41 16.07 -16.02 2.61
N THR A 42 15.23 -14.99 2.50
CA THR A 42 15.63 -13.62 2.14
C THR A 42 16.58 -13.00 3.15
N VAL A 43 16.32 -13.22 4.44
CA VAL A 43 17.19 -12.74 5.53
C VAL A 43 18.51 -13.46 5.53
N THR A 44 18.48 -14.80 5.44
CA THR A 44 19.69 -15.62 5.49
C THR A 44 20.58 -15.37 4.27
N CYS A 45 19.99 -15.12 3.11
CA CYS A 45 20.70 -14.73 1.88
C CYS A 45 21.18 -13.26 1.87
N GLY A 46 20.80 -12.45 2.88
CA GLY A 46 21.20 -11.04 2.96
C GLY A 46 20.54 -10.12 1.92
N LEU A 47 19.49 -10.58 1.23
CA LEU A 47 18.87 -9.86 0.12
C LEU A 47 18.21 -8.54 0.54
N HIS A 48 17.85 -8.39 1.81
CA HIS A 48 17.27 -7.18 2.41
C HIS A 48 18.30 -6.10 2.76
N LYS A 49 19.60 -6.37 2.59
CA LYS A 49 20.71 -5.46 2.95
C LYS A 49 21.54 -4.97 1.76
N ILE A 50 20.97 -4.95 0.54
CA ILE A 50 21.71 -4.53 -0.66
C ILE A 50 21.71 -3.00 -0.77
N SER A 51 22.61 -2.36 -0.04
CA SER A 51 22.66 -0.89 0.13
C SER A 51 23.47 -0.14 -0.92
N SER A 52 24.34 -0.83 -1.67
CA SER A 52 25.14 -0.21 -2.74
C SER A 52 24.65 -0.69 -4.10
N HIS A 53 24.54 0.25 -5.03
CA HIS A 53 24.38 0.00 -6.47
C HIS A 53 25.65 -0.53 -7.14
N ASP A 54 26.80 -0.46 -6.44
CA ASP A 54 28.09 -0.83 -6.97
C ASP A 54 28.38 -2.30 -6.64
N TRP A 55 28.09 -3.18 -7.59
CA TRP A 55 28.30 -4.62 -7.47
C TRP A 55 29.77 -5.00 -7.21
N SER A 56 30.71 -4.11 -7.58
CA SER A 56 32.15 -4.33 -7.46
C SER A 56 32.68 -4.15 -6.03
N LYS A 57 31.91 -3.48 -5.16
CA LYS A 57 32.31 -3.30 -3.76
C LYS A 57 32.05 -4.60 -2.99
N PRO A 58 33.06 -5.16 -2.31
CA PRO A 58 32.84 -6.33 -1.48
C PRO A 58 31.80 -5.99 -0.42
N ALA A 59 30.82 -6.88 -0.24
CA ALA A 59 29.82 -6.73 0.81
C ALA A 59 30.53 -6.52 2.16
N PRO A 60 30.04 -5.61 3.02
CA PRO A 60 30.66 -5.37 4.32
C PRO A 60 30.71 -6.70 5.08
N GLN A 61 31.92 -7.19 5.33
CA GLN A 61 32.12 -8.42 6.09
C GLN A 61 31.57 -8.20 7.49
N LYS A 62 30.57 -8.99 7.89
CA LYS A 62 30.06 -8.94 9.26
C LYS A 62 31.18 -9.41 10.20
N PRO A 63 31.46 -8.68 11.30
CA PRO A 63 32.29 -9.23 12.37
C PRO A 63 31.58 -10.47 12.91
N SER A 64 32.19 -11.64 12.72
CA SER A 64 31.69 -12.89 13.28
C SER A 64 31.84 -12.82 14.81
N LEU A 65 30.76 -12.48 15.52
CA LEU A 65 30.66 -12.76 16.95
C LEU A 65 30.90 -14.26 17.13
N GLY A 66 31.99 -14.62 17.82
CA GLY A 66 32.64 -15.93 17.82
C GLY A 66 31.85 -17.10 18.44
N LEU A 67 30.53 -17.13 18.33
CA LEU A 67 29.74 -18.32 18.67
C LEU A 67 29.88 -19.37 17.55
N ARG A 68 30.73 -20.37 17.81
CA ARG A 68 30.93 -21.57 17.01
C ARG A 68 29.76 -22.55 17.12
N ILE A 69 28.57 -22.12 16.72
CA ILE A 69 27.56 -23.08 16.26
C ILE A 69 27.91 -23.36 14.80
N ASN A 70 27.81 -24.61 14.32
CA ASN A 70 28.00 -24.99 12.91
C ASN A 70 26.99 -24.25 12.04
N LYS A 71 27.28 -22.98 11.77
CA LYS A 71 26.46 -22.07 11.01
C LYS A 71 26.77 -22.39 9.56
N VAL A 72 25.88 -23.15 8.94
CA VAL A 72 25.86 -23.22 7.48
C VAL A 72 25.66 -21.78 7.01
N ASP A 73 26.71 -21.21 6.44
CA ASP A 73 26.72 -19.81 6.04
C ASP A 73 25.97 -19.74 4.71
N TYR A 74 24.64 -19.60 4.77
CA TYR A 74 23.80 -19.41 3.59
C TYR A 74 23.90 -17.97 3.04
N SER A 75 24.98 -17.25 3.36
CA SER A 75 25.27 -15.96 2.74
C SER A 75 25.55 -16.20 1.26
N LEU A 76 24.76 -15.57 0.40
CA LEU A 76 25.07 -15.54 -1.02
C LEU A 76 26.48 -14.95 -1.19
N LYS A 77 27.26 -15.53 -2.11
CA LYS A 77 28.53 -14.92 -2.55
C LYS A 77 28.26 -13.52 -3.09
N ALA A 78 29.27 -12.65 -3.13
CA ALA A 78 29.16 -11.39 -3.84
C ALA A 78 28.64 -11.62 -5.28
N PRO A 79 27.79 -10.74 -5.82
CA PRO A 79 27.30 -10.88 -7.19
C PRO A 79 28.48 -10.93 -8.15
N SER A 80 28.45 -11.88 -9.08
CA SER A 80 29.50 -12.09 -10.09
C SER A 80 29.45 -11.07 -11.24
N SER A 81 28.32 -10.36 -11.37
CA SER A 81 28.11 -9.37 -12.41
C SER A 81 27.10 -8.31 -11.97
N ALA A 82 27.10 -7.17 -12.68
CA ALA A 82 26.08 -6.12 -12.49
C ALA A 82 24.66 -6.63 -12.77
N ARG A 83 24.49 -7.53 -13.75
CA ARG A 83 23.20 -8.18 -14.05
C ARG A 83 22.70 -8.96 -12.83
N GLU A 84 23.53 -9.84 -12.29
CA GLU A 84 23.15 -10.64 -11.11
C GLU A 84 22.81 -9.74 -9.90
N HIS A 85 23.54 -8.64 -9.73
CA HIS A 85 23.23 -7.66 -8.69
C HIS A 85 21.84 -7.04 -8.85
N GLY A 86 21.50 -6.59 -10.06
CA GLY A 86 20.16 -6.09 -10.38
C GLY A 86 19.06 -7.13 -10.19
N GLU A 87 19.32 -8.38 -10.58
CA GLU A 87 18.39 -9.51 -10.39
C GLU A 87 18.13 -9.80 -8.90
N ARG A 88 19.15 -9.73 -8.04
CA ARG A 88 19.00 -9.91 -6.58
C ARG A 88 18.16 -8.80 -5.95
N ILE A 89 18.35 -7.54 -6.36
CA ILE A 89 17.52 -6.42 -5.91
C ILE A 89 16.07 -6.63 -6.36
N ALA A 90 15.86 -6.97 -7.64
CA ALA A 90 14.52 -7.24 -8.15
C ALA A 90 13.85 -8.40 -7.39
N ALA A 91 14.57 -9.49 -7.15
CA ALA A 91 14.07 -10.64 -6.41
C ALA A 91 13.66 -10.28 -4.97
N PHE A 92 14.47 -9.50 -4.26
CA PHE A 92 14.12 -8.99 -2.94
C PHE A 92 12.78 -8.25 -2.96
N TRP A 93 12.62 -7.29 -3.88
CA TRP A 93 11.41 -6.47 -3.91
C TRP A 93 10.16 -7.23 -4.34
N GLN A 94 10.28 -8.26 -5.17
CA GLN A 94 9.14 -9.15 -5.45
C GLN A 94 8.69 -9.88 -4.17
N LEU A 95 9.63 -10.38 -3.37
CA LEU A 95 9.32 -11.03 -2.09
C LEU A 95 8.73 -10.04 -1.07
N ALA A 96 9.28 -8.83 -0.99
CA ALA A 96 8.75 -7.78 -0.12
C ALA A 96 7.34 -7.34 -0.52
N LEU A 97 7.03 -7.26 -1.82
CA LEU A 97 5.67 -6.96 -2.31
C LEU A 97 4.67 -8.03 -1.89
N VAL A 98 5.03 -9.32 -1.97
CA VAL A 98 4.19 -10.43 -1.48
C VAL A 98 3.98 -10.29 0.03
N ASP A 99 5.05 -10.02 0.77
CA ASP A 99 5.00 -9.85 2.22
C ASP A 99 4.08 -8.71 2.65
N HIS A 100 4.23 -7.53 2.04
CA HIS A 100 3.40 -6.36 2.31
C HIS A 100 1.96 -6.57 1.87
N THR A 101 1.73 -7.28 0.76
CA THR A 101 0.39 -7.63 0.29
C THR A 101 -0.32 -8.53 1.31
N ILE A 102 0.36 -9.57 1.81
CA ILE A 102 -0.18 -10.42 2.87
C ILE A 102 -0.48 -9.58 4.11
N ALA A 103 0.44 -8.70 4.49
CA ALA A 103 0.27 -7.85 5.66
C ALA A 103 -0.94 -6.93 5.54
N ALA A 104 -1.07 -6.23 4.42
CA ALA A 104 -2.17 -5.30 4.15
C ALA A 104 -3.54 -6.00 4.05
N THR A 105 -3.58 -7.26 3.58
CA THR A 105 -4.85 -8.00 3.39
C THR A 105 -5.28 -8.82 4.60
N THR A 106 -4.33 -9.32 5.39
CA THR A 106 -4.60 -10.17 6.57
C THR A 106 -4.52 -9.41 7.89
N GLY A 107 -3.88 -8.24 7.87
CA GLY A 107 -3.53 -7.47 9.06
C GLY A 107 -2.40 -8.07 9.91
N VAL A 108 -1.74 -9.12 9.42
CA VAL A 108 -0.51 -9.60 10.07
C VAL A 108 0.61 -8.60 9.77
N PRO A 109 1.44 -8.17 10.73
CA PRO A 109 2.53 -7.25 10.43
C PRO A 109 3.46 -7.79 9.33
N ALA A 110 3.89 -6.92 8.43
CA ALA A 110 4.92 -7.27 7.46
C ALA A 110 6.22 -7.63 8.18
N TYR A 111 6.92 -8.63 7.65
CA TYR A 111 8.25 -8.96 8.15
C TYR A 111 9.27 -7.94 7.67
N PHE A 112 9.16 -7.46 6.43
CA PHE A 112 10.06 -6.46 5.86
C PHE A 112 9.54 -5.04 6.09
N SER A 113 9.37 -4.64 7.34
CA SER A 113 9.04 -3.27 7.70
C SER A 113 10.34 -2.45 7.91
N GLY A 114 10.40 -1.23 7.37
CA GLY A 114 11.60 -0.38 7.42
C GLY A 114 12.00 0.10 8.84
N ASP A 115 11.21 -0.24 9.84
CA ASP A 115 11.32 0.13 11.26
C ASP A 115 11.36 -1.10 12.20
N GLY A 116 11.52 -2.31 11.65
CA GLY A 116 11.62 -3.53 12.44
C GLY A 116 12.98 -3.72 13.13
N ASP A 117 13.15 -4.87 13.80
CA ASP A 117 14.46 -5.33 14.31
C ASP A 117 15.55 -5.23 13.23
N TRP A 118 16.82 -5.20 13.62
CA TRP A 118 17.96 -5.12 12.70
C TRP A 118 17.93 -6.20 11.60
N ARG A 119 17.27 -7.34 11.90
CA ARG A 119 17.02 -8.48 10.99
C ARG A 119 15.96 -8.22 9.91
N SER A 120 15.00 -7.34 10.17
CA SER A 120 13.93 -6.99 9.24
C SER A 120 14.11 -5.62 8.59
N ASN A 121 14.99 -4.77 9.13
CA ASN A 121 15.29 -3.46 8.55
C ASN A 121 15.77 -3.59 7.10
N VAL A 122 15.01 -3.00 6.18
CA VAL A 122 15.27 -3.03 4.74
C VAL A 122 16.23 -1.91 4.38
N GLU A 123 17.47 -2.30 4.05
CA GLU A 123 18.50 -1.38 3.53
C GLU A 123 18.67 -1.52 2.01
N THR A 124 17.86 -2.38 1.39
CA THR A 124 17.92 -2.59 -0.06
C THR A 124 17.38 -1.38 -0.79
N VAL A 125 18.15 -0.92 -1.79
CA VAL A 125 17.78 0.20 -2.65
C VAL A 125 16.59 -0.16 -3.54
N PHE A 126 15.73 0.80 -3.89
CA PHE A 126 14.61 0.55 -4.80
C PHE A 126 15.04 -0.05 -6.15
N PRO A 127 14.19 -0.87 -6.80
CA PRO A 127 14.57 -1.53 -8.03
C PRO A 127 14.74 -0.52 -9.17
N ARG A 128 15.61 -0.85 -10.13
CA ARG A 128 15.86 -0.07 -11.35
C ARG A 128 15.75 -0.99 -12.57
N PRO A 129 15.63 -0.45 -13.81
CA PRO A 129 15.79 -1.24 -15.03
C PRO A 129 17.07 -2.07 -14.97
N LEU A 130 17.01 -3.33 -15.43
CA LEU A 130 18.17 -4.21 -15.40
C LEU A 130 19.32 -3.63 -16.25
N GLU A 131 18.96 -2.91 -17.31
CA GLU A 131 19.85 -2.19 -18.21
C GLU A 131 20.65 -1.11 -17.49
N ASP A 132 20.10 -0.45 -16.46
CA ASP A 132 20.82 0.58 -15.71
C ASP A 132 21.95 -0.03 -14.88
N TYR A 133 21.80 -1.25 -14.38
CA TYR A 133 22.88 -1.98 -13.72
C TYR A 133 23.95 -2.41 -14.73
N ILE A 134 23.53 -3.00 -15.86
CA ILE A 134 24.45 -3.48 -16.91
C ILE A 134 25.30 -2.35 -17.47
N ASN A 135 24.71 -1.16 -17.64
CA ASN A 135 25.38 0.02 -18.18
C ASN A 135 26.08 0.88 -17.12
N GLY A 136 26.07 0.49 -15.84
CA GLY A 136 26.69 1.23 -14.74
C GLY A 136 25.93 2.48 -14.27
N LYS A 137 24.83 2.88 -14.94
CA LYS A 137 24.00 4.04 -14.58
C LYS A 137 23.40 3.94 -13.18
N ALA A 138 23.11 2.72 -12.72
CA ALA A 138 22.63 2.49 -11.36
C ALA A 138 23.62 3.02 -10.31
N SER A 139 24.92 3.04 -10.63
CA SER A 139 25.98 3.48 -9.73
C SER A 139 26.15 5.00 -9.60
N GLU A 140 25.57 5.76 -10.52
CA GLU A 140 25.75 7.21 -10.58
C GLU A 140 24.69 7.96 -9.74
N ALA A 141 23.57 7.31 -9.43
CA ALA A 141 22.43 7.92 -8.75
C ALA A 141 22.43 7.63 -7.24
N SER A 142 22.17 8.68 -6.43
CA SER A 142 21.79 8.48 -5.02
C SER A 142 20.57 7.55 -4.95
N CYS A 143 20.69 6.50 -4.14
CA CYS A 143 19.71 5.43 -4.09
C CYS A 143 18.85 5.56 -2.84
N ALA A 144 17.58 5.85 -3.05
CA ALA A 144 16.59 5.80 -1.99
C ALA A 144 16.25 4.34 -1.63
N THR A 145 15.93 4.16 -0.35
CA THR A 145 15.50 2.94 0.32
C THR A 145 14.08 3.12 0.86
N LEU A 146 13.53 2.05 1.44
CA LEU A 146 12.22 2.09 2.09
C LEU A 146 12.12 3.19 3.17
N ARG A 147 13.22 3.39 3.91
CA ARG A 147 13.30 4.36 5.00
C ARG A 147 13.14 5.80 4.51
N ASP A 148 13.71 6.11 3.35
CA ASP A 148 13.70 7.46 2.80
C ASP A 148 12.28 7.95 2.48
N ILE A 149 11.32 7.06 2.24
CA ILE A 149 9.90 7.42 2.05
C ILE A 149 9.34 8.17 3.27
N PHE A 150 9.76 7.77 4.48
CA PHE A 150 9.16 8.23 5.73
C PHE A 150 10.05 9.23 6.50
N GLU A 151 11.36 9.20 6.28
CA GLU A 151 12.30 10.10 6.99
C GLU A 151 12.64 11.35 6.18
N SER A 152 12.78 11.22 4.86
CA SER A 152 13.15 12.35 4.01
C SER A 152 11.87 13.04 3.52
N GLY A 153 11.50 14.16 4.14
CA GLY A 153 10.42 15.02 3.63
C GLY A 153 10.64 15.50 2.19
N VAL A 154 11.83 15.27 1.64
CA VAL A 154 12.20 15.44 0.23
C VAL A 154 13.06 14.24 -0.18
N VAL A 155 12.47 13.28 -0.91
CA VAL A 155 13.27 12.23 -1.57
C VAL A 155 13.98 12.91 -2.75
N PRO A 156 15.32 12.93 -2.82
CA PRO A 156 16.01 13.49 -3.97
C PRO A 156 15.65 12.67 -5.21
N ILE A 157 14.80 13.21 -6.09
CA ILE A 157 14.46 12.56 -7.36
C ILE A 157 15.62 12.81 -8.31
N SER A 158 16.69 12.03 -8.17
CA SER A 158 17.80 12.04 -9.14
C SER A 158 17.37 11.40 -10.47
N MET A 159 16.41 10.46 -10.42
CA MET A 159 15.94 9.68 -11.56
C MET A 159 14.45 9.31 -11.39
N PRO A 160 13.66 9.29 -12.47
CA PRO A 160 12.24 8.91 -12.40
C PRO A 160 12.08 7.47 -11.92
N ASP A 161 11.03 7.24 -11.13
CA ASP A 161 10.68 5.89 -10.66
C ASP A 161 10.15 5.03 -11.82
N ILE A 162 10.59 3.78 -11.87
CA ILE A 162 9.99 2.78 -12.74
C ILE A 162 8.70 2.23 -12.13
N PRO A 163 7.80 1.60 -12.91
CA PRO A 163 6.56 1.05 -12.37
C PRO A 163 6.76 0.10 -11.19
N ALA A 164 7.78 -0.75 -11.21
CA ALA A 164 8.08 -1.65 -10.08
C ALA A 164 8.39 -0.88 -8.78
N THR A 165 9.10 0.24 -8.87
CA THR A 165 9.40 1.11 -7.73
C THR A 165 8.14 1.78 -7.21
N LEU A 166 7.27 2.29 -8.10
CA LEU A 166 5.99 2.86 -7.71
C LEU A 166 5.09 1.81 -7.02
N GLN A 167 5.08 0.57 -7.50
CA GLN A 167 4.36 -0.54 -6.87
C GLN A 167 4.86 -0.79 -5.45
N VAL A 168 6.18 -0.92 -5.27
CA VAL A 168 6.81 -1.10 -3.95
C VAL A 168 6.47 0.04 -2.99
N LYS A 169 6.69 1.29 -3.43
CA LYS A 169 6.45 2.48 -2.60
C LYS A 169 4.99 2.61 -2.18
N SER A 170 4.07 2.46 -3.13
CA SER A 170 2.62 2.52 -2.83
C SER A 170 2.20 1.42 -1.86
N MET A 171 2.69 0.19 -2.04
CA MET A 171 2.36 -0.92 -1.15
C MET A 171 2.94 -0.73 0.26
N ALA A 172 4.15 -0.20 0.38
CA ALA A 172 4.72 0.16 1.68
C ALA A 172 3.90 1.23 2.43
N LEU A 173 3.37 2.23 1.71
CA LEU A 173 2.47 3.23 2.29
C LEU A 173 1.18 2.60 2.79
N LEU A 174 0.59 1.69 2.01
CA LEU A 174 -0.63 0.96 2.41
C LEU A 174 -0.37 0.06 3.62
N GLU A 175 0.72 -0.71 3.61
CA GLU A 175 1.13 -1.56 4.74
C GLU A 175 1.24 -0.72 6.00
N ARG A 176 1.94 0.42 5.93
CA ARG A 176 2.16 1.26 7.11
C ARG A 176 0.88 1.91 7.62
N ALA A 177 -0.02 2.32 6.73
CA ALA A 177 -1.35 2.82 7.10
C ALA A 177 -2.20 1.74 7.80
N VAL A 178 -2.20 0.51 7.27
CA VAL A 178 -2.92 -0.63 7.88
C VAL A 178 -2.31 -0.98 9.24
N ARG A 179 -0.98 -1.02 9.33
CA ARG A 179 -0.26 -1.33 10.56
C ARG A 179 -0.50 -0.30 11.66
N LEU A 180 -0.57 0.99 11.31
CA LEU A 180 -0.97 2.04 12.25
C LEU A 180 -2.37 1.78 12.80
N GLY A 181 -3.34 1.50 11.91
CA GLY A 181 -4.72 1.20 12.32
C GLY A 181 -4.84 -0.04 13.22
N ILE A 182 -3.99 -1.05 12.99
CA ILE A 182 -3.97 -2.26 13.84
C ILE A 182 -3.31 -2.00 15.18
N ARG A 183 -2.23 -1.23 15.21
CA ARG A 183 -1.48 -0.91 16.43
C ARG A 183 -2.30 -0.05 17.40
N TRP A 184 -3.04 0.92 16.86
CA TRP A 184 -3.69 1.96 17.66
C TRP A 184 -5.23 1.93 17.62
N GLY A 185 -5.83 1.03 16.82
CA GLY A 185 -7.27 0.96 16.64
C GLY A 185 -7.82 2.20 15.95
N ASP A 186 -8.95 2.71 16.47
CA ASP A 186 -9.56 3.96 15.99
C ASP A 186 -8.98 5.23 16.63
N GLY A 187 -8.02 5.08 17.55
CA GLY A 187 -7.39 6.17 18.29
C GLY A 187 -8.35 6.93 19.21
N VAL A 188 -9.56 6.42 19.46
CA VAL A 188 -10.63 7.17 20.14
C VAL A 188 -10.38 7.33 21.64
N ASP A 189 -9.72 6.34 22.26
CA ASP A 189 -9.52 6.24 23.71
C ASP A 189 -8.04 6.08 24.13
N LEU A 190 -7.11 6.61 23.32
CA LEU A 190 -5.68 6.53 23.63
C LEU A 190 -5.30 7.46 24.80
N PRO A 191 -4.44 7.00 25.73
CA PRO A 191 -3.76 7.88 26.69
C PRO A 191 -3.03 9.03 25.99
N SER A 192 -2.89 10.18 26.66
CA SER A 192 -2.28 11.38 26.06
C SER A 192 -0.89 11.15 25.46
N THR A 193 -0.06 10.31 26.08
CA THR A 193 1.29 9.97 25.57
C THR A 193 1.22 9.16 24.28
N GLU A 194 0.34 8.17 24.24
CA GLU A 194 0.08 7.32 23.08
C GLU A 194 -0.58 8.08 21.93
N LEU A 195 -1.45 9.04 22.25
CA LEU A 195 -2.06 9.91 21.26
C LEU A 195 -1.01 10.77 20.53
N VAL A 196 0.00 11.28 21.24
CA VAL A 196 1.09 12.05 20.62
C VAL A 196 1.90 11.19 19.65
N GLU A 197 2.25 9.96 20.04
CA GLU A 197 2.95 9.02 19.17
C GLU A 197 2.12 8.63 17.94
N TYR A 198 0.83 8.32 18.14
CA TYR A 198 -0.12 8.04 17.06
C TYR A 198 -0.21 9.20 16.06
N MET A 199 -0.37 10.44 16.56
CA MET A 199 -0.47 11.62 15.70
C MET A 199 0.83 11.87 14.93
N ALA A 200 1.99 11.75 15.57
CA ALA A 200 3.28 11.91 14.92
C ALA A 200 3.49 10.86 13.80
N GLU A 201 3.21 9.59 14.09
CA GLU A 201 3.34 8.51 13.10
C GLU A 201 2.33 8.69 11.95
N ARG A 202 1.09 9.08 12.26
CA ARG A 202 0.05 9.39 11.28
C ARG A 202 0.46 10.52 10.34
N ASP A 203 1.01 11.60 10.87
CA ASP A 203 1.41 12.77 10.08
C ASP A 203 2.59 12.45 9.16
N ILE A 204 3.52 11.60 9.60
CA ILE A 204 4.59 11.07 8.75
C ILE A 204 4.01 10.29 7.55
N ILE A 205 3.08 9.37 7.81
CA ILE A 205 2.46 8.55 6.74
C ILE A 205 1.65 9.44 5.79
N LYS A 206 0.89 10.40 6.33
CA LYS A 206 0.09 11.35 5.53
C LYS A 206 0.98 12.19 4.61
N THR A 207 2.06 12.75 5.15
CA THR A 207 3.04 13.53 4.37
C THR A 207 3.67 12.68 3.28
N ALA A 208 4.05 11.43 3.60
CA ALA A 208 4.60 10.50 2.62
C ALA A 208 3.61 10.14 1.50
N ILE A 209 2.32 9.96 1.83
CA ILE A 209 1.24 9.75 0.86
C ILE A 209 1.07 10.95 -0.07
N GLU A 210 1.03 12.17 0.50
CA GLU A 210 0.87 13.41 -0.27
C GLU A 210 2.05 13.64 -1.20
N HIS A 211 3.27 13.44 -0.70
CA HIS A 211 4.48 13.51 -1.50
C HIS A 211 4.46 12.45 -2.61
N PHE A 212 4.13 11.19 -2.32
CA PHE A 212 4.01 10.13 -3.32
C PHE A 212 3.01 10.47 -4.43
N LYS A 213 1.83 10.98 -4.07
CA LYS A 213 0.80 11.41 -5.03
C LYS A 213 1.27 12.54 -5.94
N SER A 214 2.13 13.44 -5.46
CA SER A 214 2.59 14.60 -6.21
C SER A 214 3.44 14.27 -7.44
N TYR A 215 4.14 13.12 -7.42
CA TYR A 215 4.99 12.67 -8.53
C TYR A 215 4.47 11.44 -9.26
N LEU A 216 3.28 10.94 -8.92
CA LEU A 216 2.65 9.87 -9.68
C LEU A 216 2.37 10.34 -11.12
N PRO A 217 2.64 9.51 -12.14
CA PRO A 217 2.20 9.80 -13.51
C PRO A 217 0.68 10.06 -13.52
N PRO A 218 0.18 11.04 -14.29
CA PRO A 218 -1.26 11.27 -14.38
C PRO A 218 -2.02 9.99 -14.78
N VAL A 219 -3.24 9.79 -14.27
CA VAL A 219 -4.10 8.65 -14.68
C VAL A 219 -4.50 8.78 -16.15
N ARG A 220 -4.85 9.99 -16.58
CA ARG A 220 -5.13 10.33 -17.98
C ARG A 220 -3.93 11.05 -18.58
N GLN A 221 -3.36 10.50 -19.65
CA GLN A 221 -2.40 11.25 -20.45
C GLN A 221 -3.22 12.09 -21.43
N PRO A 222 -3.05 13.42 -21.45
CA PRO A 222 -3.66 14.25 -22.48
C PRO A 222 -3.13 13.77 -23.83
N SER A 223 -4.01 13.21 -24.64
CA SER A 223 -3.69 12.59 -25.91
C SER A 223 -3.19 13.63 -26.90
N ALA A 224 -1.87 13.72 -27.08
CA ALA A 224 -1.28 14.29 -28.29
C ALA A 224 -1.45 13.26 -29.43
N GLY A 225 -2.67 13.13 -29.96
CA GLY A 225 -2.99 12.49 -31.25
C GLY A 225 -2.82 10.96 -31.38
N ILE A 226 -2.00 10.31 -30.56
CA ILE A 226 -1.78 8.86 -30.58
C ILE A 226 -2.28 8.33 -29.24
N GLN A 227 -3.44 7.69 -29.24
CA GLN A 227 -3.91 6.99 -28.05
C GLN A 227 -2.81 5.99 -27.65
N PRO A 228 -2.23 6.07 -26.43
CA PRO A 228 -1.35 5.01 -25.97
C PRO A 228 -2.15 3.71 -26.07
N PRO A 229 -1.53 2.62 -26.57
CA PRO A 229 -2.27 1.43 -26.95
C PRO A 229 -3.10 0.94 -25.75
N ARG A 230 -4.42 1.11 -25.86
CA ARG A 230 -5.44 0.51 -25.00
C ARG A 230 -5.45 -0.99 -25.28
N THR A 231 -4.39 -1.70 -24.90
CA THR A 231 -4.24 -3.11 -25.29
C THR A 231 -3.54 -3.92 -24.21
N SER A 232 -4.33 -4.77 -23.53
CA SER A 232 -4.13 -6.21 -23.30
C SER A 232 -2.82 -6.79 -22.72
N ASN A 233 -1.76 -6.01 -22.45
CA ASN A 233 -0.44 -6.54 -22.04
C ASN A 233 0.02 -6.10 -20.62
N GLY A 234 -0.91 -5.80 -19.70
CA GLY A 234 -0.56 -5.46 -18.30
C GLY A 234 0.08 -4.08 -18.09
N LEU A 235 0.18 -3.25 -19.14
CA LEU A 235 0.70 -1.87 -19.06
C LEU A 235 -0.24 -0.93 -18.29
N VAL A 236 -1.56 -1.11 -18.46
CA VAL A 236 -2.58 -0.37 -17.69
C VAL A 236 -2.43 -0.67 -16.20
N TRP A 237 -2.25 -1.94 -15.85
CA TRP A 237 -2.04 -2.37 -14.45
C TRP A 237 -0.81 -1.73 -13.81
N LYS A 238 0.35 -1.82 -14.48
CA LYS A 238 1.61 -1.25 -13.98
C LYS A 238 1.50 0.24 -13.68
N ARG A 239 0.67 0.95 -14.44
CA ARG A 239 0.40 2.39 -14.26
C ARG A 239 -0.65 2.68 -13.19
N LEU A 240 -1.77 1.97 -13.18
CA LEU A 240 -2.91 2.29 -12.31
C LEU A 240 -2.78 1.72 -10.90
N TYR A 241 -2.03 0.63 -10.73
CA TYR A 241 -1.88 0.00 -9.42
C TYR A 241 -1.40 0.96 -8.33
N PRO A 242 -0.33 1.75 -8.52
CA PRO A 242 0.12 2.67 -7.49
C PRO A 242 -0.94 3.70 -7.08
N HIS A 243 -1.83 4.10 -8.00
CA HIS A 243 -2.95 4.99 -7.68
C HIS A 243 -3.98 4.30 -6.79
N PHE A 244 -4.42 3.10 -7.16
CA PHE A 244 -5.36 2.34 -6.32
C PHE A 244 -4.80 2.13 -4.91
N ILE A 245 -3.54 1.70 -4.83
CA ILE A 245 -2.92 1.38 -3.55
C ILE A 245 -2.72 2.63 -2.69
N VAL A 246 -2.25 3.76 -3.24
CA VAL A 246 -2.05 4.97 -2.43
C VAL A 246 -3.39 5.60 -2.00
N LEU A 247 -4.42 5.58 -2.85
CA LEU A 247 -5.76 6.04 -2.48
C LEU A 247 -6.35 5.15 -1.37
N THR A 248 -6.07 3.84 -1.42
CA THR A 248 -6.44 2.92 -0.34
C THR A 248 -5.70 3.22 0.95
N ALA A 249 -4.39 3.50 0.89
CA ALA A 249 -3.59 3.87 2.05
C ALA A 249 -4.15 5.14 2.72
N GLU A 250 -4.52 6.13 1.91
CA GLU A 250 -5.13 7.38 2.39
C GLU A 250 -6.48 7.13 3.07
N ILE A 251 -7.36 6.29 2.48
CA ILE A 251 -8.63 5.91 3.12
C ILE A 251 -8.35 5.19 4.45
N GLN A 252 -7.45 4.20 4.47
CA GLN A 252 -7.13 3.45 5.69
C GLN A 252 -6.62 4.36 6.81
N LEU A 253 -5.77 5.34 6.46
CA LEU A 253 -5.20 6.28 7.43
C LEU A 253 -6.23 7.25 8.01
N LEU A 254 -7.19 7.70 7.20
CA LEU A 254 -8.07 8.82 7.55
C LEU A 254 -9.48 8.39 7.96
N TYR A 255 -9.92 7.19 7.58
CA TYR A 255 -11.26 6.71 7.84
C TYR A 255 -11.63 6.66 9.33
N PRO A 256 -10.74 6.18 10.25
CA PRO A 256 -11.05 6.16 11.68
C PRO A 256 -11.28 7.55 12.26
N SER A 257 -10.40 8.51 11.93
CA SER A 257 -10.48 9.89 12.41
C SER A 257 -11.63 10.69 11.78
N GLY A 258 -12.08 10.31 10.58
CA GLY A 258 -13.20 10.96 9.88
C GLY A 258 -14.56 10.88 10.59
N VAL A 259 -14.68 10.19 11.73
CA VAL A 259 -15.86 10.27 12.61
C VAL A 259 -15.88 11.60 13.38
N LYS A 260 -14.70 12.11 13.78
CA LYS A 260 -14.55 13.31 14.60
C LYS A 260 -14.11 14.51 13.77
N ASP A 261 -13.26 14.30 12.77
CA ASP A 261 -12.71 15.36 11.92
C ASP A 261 -13.38 15.40 10.54
N HIS A 262 -14.00 16.55 10.22
CA HIS A 262 -14.62 16.78 8.93
C HIS A 262 -13.61 16.81 7.78
N LEU A 263 -12.39 17.31 8.00
CA LEU A 263 -11.37 17.40 6.95
C LEU A 263 -10.93 16.01 6.49
N ASP A 264 -10.63 15.12 7.44
CA ASP A 264 -10.29 13.73 7.15
C ASP A 264 -11.41 12.98 6.44
N TYR A 265 -12.65 13.23 6.87
CA TYR A 265 -13.82 12.68 6.21
C TYR A 265 -13.93 13.11 4.74
N TYR A 266 -13.77 14.41 4.45
CA TYR A 266 -13.80 14.91 3.07
C TYR A 266 -12.65 14.37 2.23
N GLN A 267 -11.46 14.22 2.83
CA GLN A 267 -10.30 13.64 2.17
C GLN A 267 -10.56 12.17 1.80
N CYS A 268 -11.06 11.35 2.73
CA CYS A 268 -11.50 9.97 2.47
C CYS A 268 -12.48 9.89 1.31
N LEU A 269 -13.50 10.74 1.32
CA LEU A 269 -14.52 10.77 0.28
C LEU A 269 -13.95 11.19 -1.08
N ARG A 270 -12.98 12.12 -1.08
CA ARG A 270 -12.24 12.50 -2.30
C ARG A 270 -11.45 11.32 -2.85
N SER A 271 -10.75 10.57 -2.00
CA SER A 271 -9.99 9.39 -2.42
C SER A 271 -10.90 8.29 -2.97
N ALA A 272 -12.04 8.04 -2.32
CA ALA A 272 -13.04 7.07 -2.79
C ALA A 272 -13.61 7.46 -4.17
N ARG A 273 -13.87 8.75 -4.39
CA ARG A 273 -14.32 9.26 -5.71
C ARG A 273 -13.24 9.09 -6.78
N ALA A 274 -11.99 9.39 -6.46
CA ALA A 274 -10.86 9.17 -7.37
C ALA A 274 -10.70 7.67 -7.73
N THR A 275 -10.86 6.76 -6.76
CA THR A 275 -10.88 5.32 -7.02
C THR A 275 -11.99 4.96 -8.03
N LYS A 276 -13.22 5.46 -7.81
CA LYS A 276 -14.34 5.24 -8.74
C LYS A 276 -14.03 5.77 -10.14
N GLU A 277 -13.41 6.95 -10.25
CA GLU A 277 -13.04 7.54 -11.54
C GLU A 277 -12.06 6.63 -12.30
N ILE A 278 -11.05 6.08 -11.63
CA ILE A 278 -10.12 5.11 -12.23
C ILE A 278 -10.87 3.84 -12.64
N ILE A 279 -11.75 3.29 -11.78
CA ILE A 279 -12.56 2.10 -12.12
C ILE A 279 -13.40 2.34 -13.37
N SER A 280 -13.96 3.54 -13.53
CA SER A 280 -14.83 3.88 -14.68
C SER A 280 -14.08 3.90 -16.01
N GLU A 281 -12.75 3.91 -16.00
CA GLU A 281 -11.91 3.86 -17.19
C GLU A 281 -11.55 2.44 -17.60
N LEU A 282 -11.90 1.44 -16.79
CA LEU A 282 -11.56 0.05 -16.99
C LEU A 282 -12.74 -0.74 -17.54
N THR A 283 -12.43 -1.68 -18.42
CA THR A 283 -13.36 -2.72 -18.85
C THR A 283 -13.47 -3.83 -17.80
N ASP A 284 -14.56 -4.59 -17.82
CA ASP A 284 -14.71 -5.77 -16.96
C ASP A 284 -13.56 -6.78 -17.16
N THR A 285 -13.05 -6.92 -18.38
CA THR A 285 -11.89 -7.79 -18.66
C THR A 285 -10.63 -7.28 -17.96
N GLU A 286 -10.35 -5.99 -18.00
CA GLU A 286 -9.21 -5.40 -17.29
C GLU A 286 -9.37 -5.52 -15.77
N ILE A 287 -10.58 -5.27 -15.25
CA ILE A 287 -10.91 -5.45 -13.83
C ILE A 287 -10.63 -6.90 -13.41
N SER A 288 -11.01 -7.89 -14.22
CA SER A 288 -10.78 -9.31 -13.90
C SER A 288 -9.30 -9.72 -13.82
N GLN A 289 -8.39 -8.92 -14.40
CA GLN A 289 -6.96 -9.19 -14.47
C GLN A 289 -6.13 -8.42 -13.42
N ILE A 290 -6.78 -7.52 -12.68
CA ILE A 290 -6.17 -6.57 -11.74
C ILE A 290 -5.76 -7.24 -10.40
N GLY A 291 -6.00 -8.54 -10.23
CA GLY A 291 -5.52 -9.32 -9.10
C GLY A 291 -6.35 -9.11 -7.82
N VAL A 292 -5.89 -9.70 -6.71
CA VAL A 292 -6.67 -9.76 -5.46
C VAL A 292 -6.64 -8.47 -4.64
N VAL A 293 -5.50 -7.75 -4.62
CA VAL A 293 -5.29 -6.58 -3.75
C VAL A 293 -6.32 -5.48 -4.01
N PRO A 294 -6.66 -5.14 -5.27
CA PRO A 294 -7.64 -4.11 -5.53
C PRO A 294 -9.05 -4.47 -5.06
N GLY A 295 -9.35 -5.74 -4.80
CA GLY A 295 -10.59 -6.13 -4.12
C GLY A 295 -10.74 -5.43 -2.76
N GLN A 296 -9.66 -5.36 -1.97
CA GLN A 296 -9.65 -4.64 -0.70
C GLN A 296 -9.81 -3.12 -0.91
N CYS A 297 -9.16 -2.56 -1.92
CA CYS A 297 -9.33 -1.15 -2.30
C CYS A 297 -10.79 -0.81 -2.61
N PHE A 298 -11.44 -1.66 -3.39
CA PHE A 298 -12.83 -1.44 -3.82
C PHE A 298 -13.80 -1.62 -2.66
N SER A 299 -13.56 -2.61 -1.79
CA SER A 299 -14.36 -2.81 -0.56
C SER A 299 -14.30 -1.59 0.37
N LEU A 300 -13.11 -1.07 0.66
CA LEU A 300 -12.96 0.14 1.49
C LEU A 300 -13.59 1.38 0.85
N THR A 301 -13.44 1.52 -0.46
CA THR A 301 -14.09 2.58 -1.24
C THR A 301 -15.61 2.48 -1.12
N LEU A 302 -16.17 1.28 -1.22
CA LEU A 302 -17.60 1.03 -1.09
C LEU A 302 -18.11 1.45 0.30
N HIS A 303 -17.40 1.11 1.37
CA HIS A 303 -17.76 1.52 2.73
C HIS A 303 -17.77 3.04 2.92
N VAL A 304 -16.78 3.76 2.36
CA VAL A 304 -16.77 5.24 2.40
C VAL A 304 -18.01 5.81 1.70
N LEU A 305 -18.37 5.26 0.54
CA LEU A 305 -19.54 5.70 -0.23
C LEU A 305 -20.85 5.36 0.48
N GLU A 306 -20.95 4.19 1.11
CA GLU A 306 -22.13 3.78 1.89
C GLU A 306 -22.35 4.67 3.12
N ARG A 307 -21.27 5.02 3.82
CA ARG A 307 -21.34 5.97 4.94
C ARG A 307 -21.80 7.35 4.50
N GLU A 308 -21.32 7.83 3.36
CA GLU A 308 -21.77 9.11 2.78
C GLU A 308 -23.23 9.04 2.29
N LEU A 309 -23.64 7.91 1.72
CA LEU A 309 -25.04 7.67 1.33
C LEU A 309 -25.98 7.74 2.56
N GLN A 310 -25.61 7.08 3.65
CA GLN A 310 -26.36 7.15 4.93
C GLN A 310 -26.44 8.58 5.46
N ARG A 311 -25.33 9.32 5.43
CA ARG A 311 -25.30 10.73 5.87
C ARG A 311 -26.21 11.61 5.03
N LYS A 312 -26.19 11.47 3.70
CA LYS A 312 -27.04 12.25 2.79
C LYS A 312 -28.52 11.91 2.92
N ASN A 313 -28.85 10.63 3.13
CA ASN A 313 -30.20 10.19 3.46
C ASN A 313 -30.71 10.84 4.75
N ALA A 314 -29.89 10.84 5.81
CA ALA A 314 -30.24 11.47 7.09
C ALA A 314 -30.47 13.00 6.97
N LEU A 315 -29.86 13.64 5.98
CA LEU A 315 -30.05 15.06 5.67
C LEU A 315 -31.24 15.34 4.72
N GLY A 316 -31.86 14.30 4.14
CA GLY A 316 -32.94 14.46 3.16
C GLY A 316 -32.48 14.98 1.78
N ASP A 317 -31.19 14.95 1.48
CA ASP A 317 -30.59 15.45 0.25
C ASP A 317 -30.68 14.41 -0.88
N LYS A 318 -31.87 14.29 -1.48
CA LYS A 318 -32.18 13.27 -2.51
C LYS A 318 -31.24 13.32 -3.72
N ALA A 319 -30.93 14.52 -4.21
CA ALA A 319 -30.06 14.68 -5.37
C ALA A 319 -28.64 14.14 -5.12
N SER A 320 -28.10 14.37 -3.92
CA SER A 320 -26.81 13.78 -3.55
C SER A 320 -26.89 12.27 -3.37
N VAL A 321 -27.99 11.75 -2.80
CA VAL A 321 -28.22 10.32 -2.62
C VAL A 321 -28.16 9.59 -3.96
N ASP A 322 -28.83 10.10 -4.99
CA ASP A 322 -28.82 9.50 -6.34
C ASP A 322 -27.38 9.49 -6.91
N LEU A 323 -26.68 10.62 -6.84
CA LEU A 323 -25.29 10.74 -7.32
C LEU A 323 -24.32 9.78 -6.61
N ILE A 324 -24.48 9.56 -5.30
CA ILE A 324 -23.64 8.64 -4.54
C ILE A 324 -23.99 7.18 -4.87
N THR A 325 -25.27 6.90 -5.08
CA THR A 325 -25.76 5.57 -5.47
C THR A 325 -25.14 5.15 -6.80
N ASP A 326 -25.11 6.03 -7.80
CA ASP A 326 -24.45 5.74 -9.09
C ASP A 326 -22.96 5.42 -8.92
N LYS A 327 -22.26 6.17 -8.06
CA LYS A 327 -20.83 5.92 -7.78
C LYS A 327 -20.63 4.60 -7.07
N ARG A 328 -21.50 4.27 -6.11
CA ARG A 328 -21.50 3.01 -5.36
C ARG A 328 -21.68 1.83 -6.30
N GLU A 329 -22.63 1.89 -7.24
CA GLU A 329 -22.90 0.81 -8.18
C GLU A 329 -21.72 0.51 -9.11
N VAL A 330 -20.97 1.54 -9.56
CA VAL A 330 -19.75 1.33 -10.36
C VAL A 330 -18.70 0.52 -9.58
N VAL A 331 -18.45 0.89 -8.32
CA VAL A 331 -17.48 0.19 -7.47
C VAL A 331 -17.96 -1.22 -7.14
N LEU A 332 -19.25 -1.39 -6.84
CA LEU A 332 -19.86 -2.68 -6.57
C LEU A 332 -19.80 -3.62 -7.78
N ASN A 333 -20.04 -3.11 -9.00
CA ASN A 333 -19.89 -3.90 -10.21
C ASN A 333 -18.45 -4.39 -10.39
N ALA A 334 -17.46 -3.51 -10.21
CA ALA A 334 -16.05 -3.88 -10.30
C ALA A 334 -15.67 -4.96 -9.27
N LEU A 335 -16.20 -4.85 -8.03
CA LEU A 335 -16.00 -5.86 -6.99
C LEU A 335 -16.64 -7.20 -7.37
N LYS A 336 -17.85 -7.19 -7.95
CA LYS A 336 -18.51 -8.40 -8.49
C LYS A 336 -17.71 -9.05 -9.60
N VAL A 337 -17.14 -8.26 -10.51
CA VAL A 337 -16.27 -8.77 -11.60
C VAL A 337 -15.03 -9.44 -11.03
N LEU A 338 -14.34 -8.80 -10.07
CA LEU A 338 -13.21 -9.42 -9.36
C LEU A 338 -13.60 -10.69 -8.61
N GLY A 339 -14.75 -10.70 -7.94
CA GLY A 339 -15.27 -11.85 -7.20
C GLY A 339 -15.48 -13.09 -8.08
N LYS A 340 -15.75 -12.94 -9.37
CA LYS A 340 -15.86 -14.08 -10.30
C LYS A 340 -14.53 -14.81 -10.51
N VAL A 341 -13.40 -14.12 -10.34
CA VAL A 341 -12.05 -14.67 -10.58
C VAL A 341 -11.32 -14.97 -9.26
N HIS A 342 -11.58 -14.18 -8.22
CA HIS A 342 -10.86 -14.26 -6.94
C HIS A 342 -11.82 -14.61 -5.80
N HIS A 343 -11.73 -15.86 -5.34
CA HIS A 343 -12.58 -16.38 -4.26
C HIS A 343 -12.54 -15.56 -2.95
N LEU A 344 -11.39 -14.95 -2.64
CA LEU A 344 -11.26 -14.07 -1.47
C LEU A 344 -12.13 -12.82 -1.61
N VAL A 345 -12.23 -12.26 -2.81
CA VAL A 345 -13.08 -11.09 -3.09
C VAL A 345 -14.56 -11.49 -3.11
N ALA A 346 -14.89 -12.66 -3.66
CA ALA A 346 -16.27 -13.18 -3.65
C ALA A 346 -16.84 -13.29 -2.23
N ARG A 347 -16.01 -13.70 -1.26
CA ARG A 347 -16.40 -13.79 0.15
C ARG A 347 -16.65 -12.45 0.81
N GLN A 348 -16.04 -11.36 0.31
CA GLN A 348 -16.30 -10.01 0.81
C GLN A 348 -17.65 -9.45 0.34
N LEU A 349 -18.25 -10.06 -0.70
CA LEU A 349 -19.55 -9.68 -1.25
C LEU A 349 -20.73 -10.45 -0.62
N ALA A 350 -20.44 -11.59 0.02
CA ALA A 350 -21.43 -12.45 0.67
C ALA A 350 -21.63 -12.01 2.12
#